data_AF-A0A258CRC8-F1
#
_entry.id   AF-A0A258CRC8-F1
#
_cell.length_a   1.000
_cell.length_b   1.000
_cell.length_c   1.000
_cell.angle_alpha   90.00
_cell.angle_beta   90.00
_cell.angle_gamma   90.00
#
_symmetry.space_group_name_H-M   'P 1'
#
loop_
_entity.id
_entity.type
_entity.pdbx_description
1 polymer ?
#
loop_
_entity_poly.entity_id
_entity_poly.type
_entity_poly.pdbx_seq_one_letter_code
_entity_poly.pdbx_strand_id
1 'polypeptide(L)'
;MVDLNVEMTELWSALGAPPAGRPHVVQFVAARRGEGTSTVAREFARFAARRAGRKTWLVDLDLNDPTQFHALAADPQRYGPLGPPVSASPDGSVFFTVQPPAPRPEGGVWPDAKYLVGHSVGGPRLWVARLTRGALRGRQQAHVIPSPDYWRVLRKHAEVIVVD
;
A
#
# COMPACT_ATOMS: atom_id res chain seq x y z
N MET A 1 -15.29 11.15 12.51
CA MET A 1 -14.90 9.81 11.99
C MET A 1 -15.15 8.80 13.10
N VAL A 2 -15.68 7.62 12.78
CA VAL A 2 -16.01 6.57 13.76
C VAL A 2 -14.73 6.04 14.42
N ASP A 3 -14.77 5.77 15.72
CA ASP A 3 -13.71 5.04 16.42
C ASP A 3 -13.90 3.53 16.17
N LEU A 4 -12.92 2.89 15.54
CA LEU A 4 -12.94 1.46 15.19
C LEU A 4 -12.02 0.61 16.08
N ASN A 5 -11.54 1.14 17.21
CA ASN A 5 -10.54 0.46 18.03
C ASN A 5 -10.97 -0.93 18.54
N VAL A 6 -12.26 -1.09 18.87
CA VAL A 6 -12.79 -2.38 19.34
C VAL A 6 -12.77 -3.39 18.19
N GLU A 7 -13.32 -3.02 17.04
CA GLU A 7 -13.38 -3.84 15.83
C GLU A 7 -11.98 -4.21 15.34
N MET A 8 -11.02 -3.28 15.39
CA MET A 8 -9.63 -3.57 15.02
C MET A 8 -8.96 -4.56 16.00
N THR A 9 -9.33 -4.51 17.29
CA THR A 9 -8.83 -5.44 18.31
C THR A 9 -9.38 -6.84 18.09
N GLU A 10 -10.67 -6.96 17.78
CA GLU A 10 -11.32 -8.22 17.46
C GLU A 10 -10.75 -8.82 16.17
N LEU A 11 -10.62 -8.02 15.10
CA LEU A 11 -10.03 -8.46 13.84
C LEU A 11 -8.58 -8.93 14.00
N TRP A 12 -7.76 -8.17 14.73
CA TRP A 12 -6.38 -8.58 15.02
C TRP A 12 -6.31 -9.89 15.80
N SER A 13 -7.17 -10.05 16.81
CA SER A 13 -7.26 -11.28 17.61
C SER A 13 -7.69 -12.48 16.76
N ALA A 14 -8.66 -12.29 15.87
CA ALA A 14 -9.16 -13.32 14.97
C ALA A 14 -8.13 -13.77 13.93
N LEU A 15 -7.33 -12.82 13.40
CA LEU A 15 -6.22 -13.14 12.50
C LEU A 15 -5.05 -13.83 13.21
N GLY A 16 -4.87 -13.53 14.51
CA GLY A 16 -3.71 -13.96 15.29
C GLY A 16 -2.44 -13.18 14.95
N ALA A 17 -1.41 -13.36 15.78
CA ALA A 17 -0.09 -12.79 15.49
C ALA A 17 0.59 -13.59 14.35
N PRO A 18 1.18 -12.93 13.34
CA PRO A 18 1.93 -13.63 12.30
C PRO A 18 3.11 -14.39 12.91
N PRO A 19 3.31 -15.69 12.58
CA PRO A 19 4.48 -16.42 13.03
C PRO A 19 5.79 -15.76 12.56
N ALA A 20 6.87 -15.96 13.29
CA ALA A 20 8.18 -15.44 12.91
C ALA A 20 8.54 -15.84 11.47
N GLY A 21 8.88 -14.86 10.63
CA GLY A 21 9.20 -15.07 9.21
C GLY A 21 8.01 -15.33 8.29
N ARG A 22 6.77 -15.35 8.80
CA ARG A 22 5.53 -15.57 8.02
C ARG A 22 4.57 -14.38 8.18
N PRO A 23 4.79 -13.29 7.43
CA PRO A 23 3.93 -12.11 7.53
C PRO A 23 2.51 -12.37 7.04
N HIS A 24 1.56 -11.65 7.62
CA HIS A 24 0.18 -11.65 7.16
C HIS A 24 0.02 -10.77 5.92
N VAL A 25 -0.71 -11.28 4.93
CA VAL A 25 -1.23 -10.48 3.81
C VAL A 25 -2.75 -10.53 3.92
N VAL A 26 -3.36 -9.37 4.15
CA VAL A 26 -4.80 -9.24 4.40
C VAL A 26 -5.36 -8.29 3.35
N GLN A 27 -6.26 -8.79 2.52
CA GLN A 27 -6.97 -7.98 1.54
C GLN A 27 -8.35 -7.61 2.08
N PHE A 28 -8.67 -6.33 2.03
CA PHE A 28 -10.00 -5.82 2.34
C PHE A 28 -10.77 -5.67 1.03
N VAL A 29 -12.00 -6.20 0.99
CA VAL A 29 -12.87 -6.16 -0.19
C VAL A 29 -14.28 -5.79 0.22
N ALA A 30 -15.03 -5.19 -0.71
CA ALA A 30 -16.44 -4.87 -0.55
C ALA A 30 -17.24 -5.32 -1.77
N ALA A 31 -18.54 -5.49 -1.59
CA ALA A 31 -19.44 -5.74 -2.71
C ALA A 31 -19.70 -4.45 -3.50
N ARG A 32 -19.68 -3.28 -2.83
CA ARG A 32 -20.02 -1.99 -3.43
C ARG A 32 -19.11 -0.85 -2.97
N ARG A 33 -19.02 0.18 -3.82
CA ARG A 33 -18.39 1.45 -3.44
C ARG A 33 -19.19 2.11 -2.31
N GLY A 34 -18.48 2.76 -1.38
CA GLY A 34 -19.09 3.48 -0.27
C GLY A 34 -19.36 2.65 0.99
N GLU A 35 -19.08 1.33 0.97
CA GLU A 35 -19.23 0.46 2.15
C GLU A 35 -18.16 0.71 3.25
N GLY A 36 -17.18 1.57 2.96
CA GLY A 36 -16.18 1.99 3.95
C GLY A 36 -14.92 1.12 4.00
N THR A 37 -14.73 0.19 3.07
CA THR A 37 -13.58 -0.75 3.01
C THR A 37 -12.24 -0.05 3.13
N SER A 38 -11.99 1.00 2.36
CA SER A 38 -10.75 1.77 2.43
C SER A 38 -10.52 2.42 3.80
N THR A 39 -11.59 2.81 4.49
CA THR A 39 -11.48 3.32 5.86
C THR A 39 -11.08 2.21 6.83
N VAL A 40 -11.72 1.03 6.73
CA VAL A 40 -11.40 -0.13 7.56
C VAL A 40 -9.97 -0.61 7.31
N ALA A 41 -9.54 -0.73 6.05
CA ALA A 41 -8.18 -1.10 5.68
C ALA A 41 -7.13 -0.14 6.27
N ARG A 42 -7.38 1.18 6.19
CA ARG A 42 -6.49 2.21 6.75
C ARG A 42 -6.40 2.15 8.25
N GLU A 43 -7.54 2.03 8.94
CA GLU A 43 -7.57 1.94 10.39
C GLU A 43 -6.94 0.64 10.89
N PHE A 44 -7.14 -0.47 10.18
CA PHE A 44 -6.47 -1.73 10.48
C PHE A 44 -4.96 -1.63 10.28
N ALA A 45 -4.49 -1.03 9.17
CA ALA A 45 -3.05 -0.83 8.94
C ALA A 45 -2.40 0.03 10.05
N ARG A 46 -3.07 1.11 10.46
CA ARG A 46 -2.64 1.96 11.58
C ARG A 46 -2.61 1.21 12.90
N PHE A 47 -3.63 0.41 13.19
CA PHE A 47 -3.72 -0.41 14.39
C PHE A 47 -2.63 -1.49 14.43
N ALA A 48 -2.46 -2.21 13.33
CA ALA A 48 -1.45 -3.26 13.16
C ALA A 48 -0.03 -2.69 13.30
N ALA A 49 0.27 -1.52 12.73
CA ALA A 49 1.59 -0.90 12.84
C ALA A 49 2.03 -0.60 14.29
N ARG A 50 1.08 -0.42 15.21
CA ARG A 50 1.37 -0.19 16.65
C ARG A 50 1.66 -1.48 17.41
N ARG A 51 1.15 -2.62 16.92
CA ARG A 51 1.25 -3.94 17.56
C ARG A 51 2.30 -4.84 16.95
N ALA A 52 2.47 -4.77 15.63
CA ALA A 52 3.49 -5.51 14.91
C ALA A 52 4.90 -5.11 15.39
N GLY A 53 5.79 -6.10 15.45
CA GLY A 53 7.20 -5.88 15.79
C GLY A 53 8.01 -5.24 14.65
N ARG A 54 7.57 -5.41 13.40
CA ARG A 54 8.17 -4.82 12.19
C ARG A 54 7.17 -3.94 11.42
N LYS A 55 7.54 -3.59 10.18
CA LYS A 55 6.77 -2.68 9.33
C LYS A 55 5.41 -3.28 8.94
N THR A 56 4.40 -2.42 8.91
CA THR A 56 3.10 -2.66 8.26
C THR A 56 3.05 -1.84 6.97
N TRP A 57 2.67 -2.48 5.87
CA TRP A 57 2.45 -1.83 4.58
C TRP A 57 0.96 -1.79 4.26
N LEU A 58 0.45 -0.61 3.90
CA LEU A 58 -0.83 -0.41 3.25
C LEU A 58 -0.57 -0.23 1.76
N VAL A 59 -0.96 -1.21 0.95
CA VAL A 59 -0.81 -1.20 -0.50
C VAL A 59 -2.15 -0.86 -1.11
N ASP A 60 -2.22 0.29 -1.77
CA ASP A 60 -3.40 0.77 -2.48
C ASP A 60 -3.41 0.20 -3.91
N LEU A 61 -4.37 -0.68 -4.22
CA LEU A 61 -4.57 -1.26 -5.54
C LEU A 61 -5.48 -0.40 -6.44
N ASP A 62 -6.05 0.70 -5.95
CA ASP A 62 -6.72 1.66 -6.82
C ASP A 62 -5.65 2.48 -7.57
N LEU A 63 -5.25 1.94 -8.71
CA LEU A 63 -4.28 2.57 -9.62
C LEU A 63 -4.81 3.86 -10.25
N ASN A 64 -6.11 4.12 -10.17
CA ASN A 64 -6.70 5.34 -10.72
C ASN A 64 -6.68 6.46 -9.69
N ASP A 65 -7.07 6.20 -8.45
CA ASP A 65 -7.11 7.23 -7.42
C ASP A 65 -6.45 6.71 -6.14
N PRO A 66 -5.28 7.24 -5.73
CA PRO A 66 -4.58 6.75 -4.54
C PRO A 66 -5.24 7.29 -3.26
N THR A 67 -6.47 6.84 -3.02
CA THR A 67 -7.35 7.35 -1.96
C THR A 67 -6.75 7.15 -0.58
N GLN A 68 -5.94 6.10 -0.37
CA GLN A 68 -5.30 5.85 0.91
C GLN A 68 -4.24 6.89 1.25
N PHE A 69 -3.39 7.21 0.28
CA PHE A 69 -2.37 8.25 0.46
C PHE A 69 -3.03 9.60 0.74
N HIS A 70 -4.07 9.96 -0.03
CA HIS A 70 -4.78 11.23 0.15
C HIS A 70 -5.47 11.33 1.52
N ALA A 71 -6.15 10.27 1.96
CA ALA A 71 -6.79 10.25 3.27
C ALA A 71 -5.80 10.36 4.43
N LEU A 72 -4.64 9.69 4.33
CA LEU A 72 -3.57 9.80 5.32
C LEU A 72 -2.95 11.20 5.34
N ALA A 73 -2.71 11.80 4.18
CA ALA A 73 -2.15 13.14 4.04
C ALA A 73 -3.07 14.24 4.58
N ALA A 74 -4.39 14.04 4.47
CA ALA A 74 -5.39 15.02 4.86
C ALA A 74 -5.55 15.19 6.39
N ASP A 75 -5.13 14.19 7.18
CA ASP A 75 -5.25 14.23 8.65
C ASP A 75 -3.93 13.84 9.36
N PRO A 76 -2.89 14.70 9.26
CA PRO A 76 -1.61 14.45 9.90
C PRO A 76 -1.70 14.51 11.44
N GLN A 77 -2.74 15.12 12.02
CA GLN A 77 -2.94 15.10 13.47
C GLN A 77 -3.30 13.69 13.96
N ARG A 78 -4.12 12.95 13.21
CA ARG A 78 -4.50 11.57 13.55
C ARG A 78 -3.43 10.54 13.16
N TYR A 79 -2.85 10.68 11.98
CA TYR A 79 -1.97 9.67 11.37
C TYR A 79 -0.48 9.97 11.53
N GLY A 80 -0.12 11.23 11.77
CA GLY A 80 1.26 11.72 11.72
C GLY A 80 1.68 12.16 10.32
N PRO A 81 2.84 12.85 10.19
CA PRO A 81 3.31 13.37 8.90
C PRO A 81 3.72 12.24 7.96
N LEU A 82 3.59 12.49 6.65
CA LEU A 82 4.12 11.61 5.61
C LEU A 82 5.60 11.88 5.37
N GLY A 83 6.39 10.81 5.27
CA GLY A 83 7.79 10.88 4.86
C GLY A 83 7.98 11.17 3.38
N PRO A 84 9.22 11.46 2.93
CA PRO A 84 9.53 11.63 1.52
C PRO A 84 9.26 10.32 0.73
N PRO A 85 8.96 10.42 -0.58
CA PRO A 85 8.75 9.24 -1.40
C PRO A 85 10.02 8.40 -1.51
N VAL A 86 9.88 7.09 -1.37
CA VAL A 86 10.94 6.10 -1.65
C VAL A 86 10.44 5.06 -2.66
N SER A 87 11.35 4.29 -3.27
CA SER A 87 10.94 3.13 -4.07
C SER A 87 10.16 2.15 -3.19
N ALA A 88 8.94 1.80 -3.61
CA ALA A 88 8.15 0.75 -2.96
C ALA A 88 8.31 -0.62 -3.66
N SER A 89 9.26 -0.72 -4.59
CA SER A 89 9.67 -1.95 -5.26
C SER A 89 11.15 -2.24 -4.94
N PRO A 90 11.45 -3.15 -3.99
CA PRO A 90 12.82 -3.40 -3.55
C PRO A 90 13.71 -4.08 -4.61
N ASP A 91 13.13 -4.92 -5.47
CA ASP A 91 13.85 -5.70 -6.49
C ASP A 91 13.44 -5.33 -7.93
N GLY A 92 12.63 -4.29 -8.10
CA GLY A 92 12.09 -3.88 -9.40
C GLY A 92 10.82 -4.61 -9.83
N SER A 93 10.30 -5.56 -9.04
CA SER A 93 9.01 -6.19 -9.29
C SER A 93 7.84 -5.26 -8.93
N VAL A 94 6.73 -5.38 -9.65
CA VAL A 94 5.45 -4.69 -9.37
C VAL A 94 4.28 -5.58 -9.74
N PHE A 95 3.08 -5.16 -9.32
CA PHE A 95 1.80 -5.83 -9.57
C PHE A 95 0.94 -5.12 -10.62
N PHE A 96 1.52 -4.21 -11.39
CA PHE A 96 0.84 -3.54 -12.50
C PHE A 96 1.79 -3.35 -13.68
N THR A 97 1.23 -3.03 -14.83
CA THR A 97 1.97 -2.54 -15.99
C THR A 97 1.39 -1.23 -16.51
N VAL A 98 2.24 -0.34 -17.02
CA VAL A 98 1.81 0.93 -17.65
C VAL A 98 1.72 0.78 -19.16
N GLN A 99 0.56 1.09 -19.73
CA GLN A 99 0.29 1.00 -21.16
C GLN A 99 -0.26 2.30 -21.73
N PRO A 100 0.26 2.81 -22.87
CA PRO A 100 1.43 2.30 -23.58
C PRO A 100 2.73 2.49 -22.76
N PRO A 101 3.75 1.62 -22.95
CA PRO A 101 4.99 1.75 -22.20
C PRO A 101 5.68 3.09 -22.46
N ALA A 102 6.27 3.70 -21.42
CA ALA A 102 7.02 4.95 -21.58
C ALA A 102 8.39 4.69 -22.22
N PRO A 103 8.79 5.42 -23.27
CA PRO A 103 10.15 5.32 -23.79
C PRO A 103 11.15 6.01 -22.84
N ARG A 104 12.39 5.50 -22.78
CA ARG A 104 13.50 6.22 -22.14
C ARG A 104 14.28 7.08 -23.14
N PRO A 105 14.91 8.18 -22.69
CA PRO A 105 15.78 8.99 -23.55
C PRO A 105 16.92 8.18 -24.18
N GLU A 106 17.56 7.30 -23.40
CA GLU A 106 18.62 6.39 -23.86
C GLU A 106 18.14 5.17 -24.69
N GLY A 107 16.84 5.07 -24.97
CA GLY A 107 16.23 3.91 -25.62
C GLY A 107 15.70 2.86 -24.63
N GLY A 108 14.79 2.02 -25.12
CA GLY A 108 14.07 1.03 -24.30
C GLY A 108 12.89 1.61 -23.51
N VAL A 109 12.40 0.83 -22.54
CA VAL A 109 11.16 1.09 -21.81
C VAL A 109 11.44 1.52 -20.37
N TRP A 110 10.83 2.61 -19.93
CA TRP A 110 10.83 3.08 -18.55
C TRP A 110 10.21 2.02 -17.63
N PRO A 111 10.87 1.59 -16.54
CA PRO A 111 10.38 0.47 -15.73
C PRO A 111 9.07 0.82 -15.01
N ASP A 112 8.11 -0.10 -15.02
CA ASP A 112 6.83 0.06 -14.30
C ASP A 112 7.04 0.31 -12.79
N ALA A 113 8.08 -0.30 -12.19
CA ALA A 113 8.47 -0.09 -10.81
C ALA A 113 8.78 1.37 -10.43
N LYS A 114 9.17 2.21 -11.40
CA LYS A 114 9.43 3.64 -11.16
C LYS A 114 8.13 4.43 -10.91
N TYR A 115 6.97 3.86 -11.20
CA TYR A 115 5.68 4.46 -10.89
C TYR A 115 5.18 4.11 -9.48
N LEU A 116 5.77 3.13 -8.79
CA LEU A 116 5.34 2.72 -7.44
C LEU A 116 6.22 3.37 -6.37
N VAL A 117 5.61 4.19 -5.51
CA VAL A 117 6.31 4.89 -4.42
C VAL A 117 5.71 4.52 -3.07
N GLY A 118 6.55 4.55 -2.04
CA GLY A 118 6.18 4.35 -0.65
C GLY A 118 6.43 5.60 0.19
N HIS A 119 5.59 5.82 1.19
CA HIS A 119 5.75 6.88 2.19
C HIS A 119 5.59 6.30 3.59
N SER A 120 6.50 6.66 4.51
CA SER A 120 6.28 6.38 5.93
C SER A 120 5.17 7.28 6.48
N VAL A 121 4.39 6.78 7.43
CA VAL A 121 3.24 7.49 8.01
C VAL A 121 3.45 7.64 9.51
N GLY A 122 3.70 8.87 9.96
CA GLY A 122 3.88 9.22 11.37
C GLY A 122 5.14 8.65 12.06
N GLY A 123 5.88 7.78 11.39
CA GLY A 123 7.06 7.11 11.94
C GLY A 123 7.49 5.92 11.08
N PRO A 124 8.42 5.08 11.55
CA PRO A 124 9.07 4.06 10.72
C PRO A 124 8.24 2.79 10.51
N ARG A 125 7.11 2.63 11.22
CA ARG A 125 6.36 1.36 11.29
C ARG A 125 5.25 1.24 10.26
N LEU A 126 4.51 2.31 9.98
CA LEU A 126 3.45 2.29 8.97
C LEU A 126 3.97 2.89 7.66
N TRP A 127 3.72 2.18 6.56
CA TRP A 127 4.06 2.61 5.22
C TRP A 127 2.82 2.53 4.33
N VAL A 128 2.65 3.50 3.43
CA VAL A 128 1.64 3.45 2.37
C VAL A 128 2.34 3.40 1.01
N ALA A 129 1.96 2.45 0.16
CA ALA A 129 2.42 2.34 -1.22
C ALA A 129 1.32 2.80 -2.17
N ARG A 130 1.69 3.58 -3.20
CA ARG A 130 0.76 4.06 -4.22
C ARG A 130 1.40 4.15 -5.60
N LEU A 131 0.55 4.15 -6.64
CA LEU A 131 0.95 4.58 -7.98
C LEU A 131 1.13 6.10 -8.02
N THR A 132 2.22 6.56 -8.65
CA THR A 132 2.47 7.97 -8.95
C THR A 132 1.77 8.37 -10.24
N ARG A 133 0.45 8.58 -10.17
CA ARG A 133 -0.37 8.94 -11.34
C ARG A 133 0.15 10.15 -12.12
N GLY A 134 0.67 11.16 -11.44
CA GLY A 134 1.26 12.35 -12.08
C GLY A 134 2.51 12.07 -12.93
N ALA A 135 3.12 10.89 -12.82
CA ALA A 135 4.21 10.46 -13.69
C ALA A 135 3.71 9.83 -14.99
N LEU A 136 2.44 9.42 -15.08
CA LEU A 136 1.82 8.94 -16.32
C LEU A 136 1.67 10.10 -17.31
N ARG A 137 1.90 9.83 -18.61
CA ARG A 137 1.84 10.84 -19.67
C ARG A 137 0.85 10.45 -20.77
N GLY A 138 0.17 11.43 -21.34
CA GLY A 138 -0.71 11.22 -22.48
C GLY A 138 -1.79 10.17 -22.20
N ARG A 139 -1.81 9.10 -22.99
CA ARG A 139 -2.82 8.02 -22.89
C ARG A 139 -2.40 6.86 -21.97
N GLN A 140 -1.35 7.04 -21.17
CA GLN A 140 -0.87 6.00 -20.26
C GLN A 140 -1.89 5.67 -19.16
N GLN A 141 -2.12 4.38 -18.97
CA GLN A 141 -2.93 3.81 -17.90
C GLN A 141 -2.17 2.66 -17.24
N ALA A 142 -2.41 2.45 -15.95
CA ALA A 142 -1.84 1.33 -15.22
C ALA A 142 -2.90 0.22 -15.08
N HIS A 143 -2.49 -1.02 -15.36
CA HIS A 143 -3.35 -2.19 -15.27
C HIS A 143 -2.74 -3.19 -14.29
N VAL A 144 -3.54 -3.68 -13.35
CA VAL A 144 -3.11 -4.74 -12.41
C VAL A 144 -2.78 -6.01 -13.19
N ILE A 145 -1.68 -6.65 -12.83
CA ILE A 145 -1.25 -7.93 -13.39
C ILE A 145 -1.04 -8.95 -12.27
N PRO A 146 -1.26 -10.26 -12.53
CA PRO A 146 -0.85 -11.31 -11.61
C PRO A 146 0.68 -11.31 -11.46
N SER A 147 1.18 -10.88 -10.29
CA SER A 147 2.62 -10.83 -10.00
C SER A 147 2.91 -11.32 -8.59
N PRO A 148 3.29 -12.61 -8.41
CA PRO A 148 3.61 -13.15 -7.09
C PRO A 148 4.95 -12.63 -6.55
N ASP A 149 5.85 -12.16 -7.43
CA ASP A 149 7.21 -11.76 -7.05
C ASP A 149 7.21 -10.52 -6.15
N TYR A 150 6.40 -9.52 -6.48
CA TYR A 150 6.23 -8.32 -5.65
C TYR A 150 5.85 -8.66 -4.21
N TRP A 151 4.81 -9.48 -4.05
CA TRP A 151 4.35 -9.89 -2.73
C TRP A 151 5.40 -10.73 -2.00
N ARG A 152 6.10 -11.64 -2.70
CA ARG A 152 7.18 -12.45 -2.13
C ARG A 152 8.30 -11.60 -1.57
N VAL A 153 8.69 -10.54 -2.28
CA VAL A 153 9.76 -9.63 -1.86
C VAL A 153 9.29 -8.74 -0.72
N LEU A 154 8.10 -8.15 -0.82
CA LEU A 154 7.56 -7.28 0.22
C LEU A 154 7.44 -7.99 1.58
N ARG A 155 7.06 -9.27 1.59
CA ARG A 155 7.01 -10.11 2.80
C ARG A 155 8.34 -10.20 3.56
N LYS A 156 9.48 -10.06 2.89
CA LYS A 156 10.79 -10.03 3.58
C LYS A 156 10.95 -8.79 4.46
N HIS A 157 10.28 -7.69 4.09
CA HIS A 157 10.42 -6.37 4.71
C HIS A 157 9.21 -5.93 5.56
N ALA A 158 8.13 -6.70 5.58
CA ALA A 158 6.88 -6.40 6.28
C ALA A 158 6.49 -7.53 7.23
N GLU A 159 5.86 -7.22 8.36
CA GLU A 159 5.18 -8.20 9.22
C GLU A 159 3.70 -8.33 8.87
N VAL A 160 3.09 -7.21 8.44
CA VAL A 160 1.71 -7.16 7.97
C VAL A 160 1.67 -6.37 6.67
N ILE A 161 0.96 -6.91 5.68
CA ILE A 161 0.68 -6.26 4.41
C ILE A 161 -0.84 -6.18 4.31
N VAL A 162 -1.37 -4.98 4.39
CA VAL A 162 -2.76 -4.65 4.16
C VAL A 162 -2.91 -4.24 2.70
N VAL A 163 -3.83 -4.88 2.00
CA VAL A 163 -4.16 -4.60 0.62
C VAL A 163 -5.57 -4.02 0.60
N ASP A 164 -5.70 -2.83 0.03
CA ASP A 164 -6.99 -2.19 -0.27
C ASP A 164 -7.19 -2.11 -1.77
#